data_AF-A0A2E8HMH8-F1
#
_entry.id   AF-A0A2E8HMH8-F1
#
_cell.length_a   1.000
_cell.length_b   1.000
_cell.length_c   1.000
_cell.angle_alpha   90.00
_cell.angle_beta   90.00
_cell.angle_gamma   90.00
#
_symmetry.space_group_name_H-M   'P 1'
#
loop_
_entity.id
_entity.type
_entity.pdbx_description
1 polymer ?
#
loop_
_entity_poly.entity_id
_entity_poly.type
_entity_poly.pdbx_seq_one_letter_code
_entity_poly.pdbx_strand_id
1 'polypeptide(L)'
;MQGNLTRYVDDELAREHVVQLGAHYSRDEVVHRFEKLEEWVGRYHKTNHDGTVLTPALTRYLSQKSAFEPLLDHLSHLRDETRNGRFELSNALQRDLEFRRFEYEYTRILEPLTYELRGRYPSPLSTMELYRIFIALEELPKQVEEECRLDERQGAEVKRAAFEAAGLVNFLQDFRSQTPREILVIGNDRFGRQWFVEPIEAYLQDGFSVEYHRVRSGTSTRMSVPSPFPKSTVARLSREMPHVVVVDGCHAPARNDVVPLSRGLRAFGHWFVVFNDLRCEGDVRKLGGEAGFPKNYLRALKRWHEYAAAREFIEEWVTPGPTYRIASWAPEMTDLVQMGDEPIARDPITFAGDRPLAILANPIVYRTEGDDLPAALRGTTPRYFDDPEQHVADEVLFGFGPFGLETRRQGISTEKFARTVQRHIKAELKRIL
;
A
#
# COMPACT_ATOMS: atom_id res chain seq x y z
N MET A 1 -36.67 -28.92 17.86
CA MET A 1 -35.36 -28.62 18.47
C MET A 1 -34.27 -28.76 17.43
N GLN A 2 -34.25 -27.87 16.44
CA GLN A 2 -33.33 -27.93 15.28
C GLN A 2 -32.78 -26.53 14.94
N GLY A 3 -32.89 -25.57 15.87
CA GLY A 3 -32.46 -24.19 15.67
C GLY A 3 -31.25 -23.88 16.55
N ASN A 4 -30.24 -23.27 15.94
CA ASN A 4 -29.00 -22.71 16.50
C ASN A 4 -27.80 -23.63 16.80
N LEU A 5 -27.96 -24.84 17.32
CA LEU A 5 -26.79 -25.71 17.57
C LEU A 5 -26.06 -26.14 16.29
N THR A 6 -26.79 -26.32 15.18
CA THR A 6 -26.21 -26.54 13.85
C THR A 6 -25.25 -25.45 13.42
N ARG A 7 -25.43 -24.19 13.88
CA ARG A 7 -24.50 -23.10 13.55
C ARG A 7 -23.15 -23.25 14.25
N TYR A 8 -23.07 -23.90 15.41
CA TYR A 8 -21.81 -24.11 16.15
C TYR A 8 -21.17 -25.47 15.85
N VAL A 9 -21.97 -26.40 15.33
CA VAL A 9 -21.58 -27.75 14.90
C VAL A 9 -21.48 -27.82 13.37
N ASP A 10 -21.41 -26.68 12.68
CA ASP A 10 -21.18 -26.61 11.22
C ASP A 10 -19.71 -26.76 10.85
N ASP A 11 -18.83 -26.82 11.84
CA ASP A 11 -17.43 -27.12 11.67
C ASP A 11 -17.22 -28.64 11.62
N GLU A 12 -16.51 -29.13 10.61
CA GLU A 12 -16.15 -30.54 10.44
C GLU A 12 -15.51 -31.12 11.72
N LEU A 13 -14.68 -30.30 12.41
CA LEU A 13 -14.04 -30.64 13.68
C LEU A 13 -15.07 -30.82 14.82
N ALA A 14 -16.10 -29.98 14.87
CA ALA A 14 -17.13 -30.07 15.91
C ALA A 14 -18.07 -31.27 15.68
N ARG A 15 -18.39 -31.61 14.41
CA ARG A 15 -19.30 -32.71 14.07
C ARG A 15 -18.81 -34.08 14.55
N GLU A 16 -17.52 -34.36 14.39
CA GLU A 16 -16.93 -35.65 14.78
C GLU A 16 -16.94 -35.87 16.31
N HIS A 17 -16.91 -34.77 17.08
CA HIS A 17 -16.65 -34.82 18.51
C HIS A 17 -17.88 -34.54 19.38
N VAL A 18 -18.85 -33.75 18.92
CA VAL A 18 -20.07 -33.41 19.68
C VAL A 18 -20.92 -34.63 20.03
N VAL A 19 -20.86 -35.71 19.25
CA VAL A 19 -21.53 -37.00 19.58
C VAL A 19 -21.04 -37.57 20.92
N GLN A 20 -19.78 -37.29 21.30
CA GLN A 20 -19.18 -37.78 22.54
C GLN A 20 -19.69 -37.04 23.79
N LEU A 21 -20.23 -35.82 23.65
CA LEU A 21 -20.75 -35.03 24.77
C LEU A 21 -22.00 -35.68 25.41
N GLY A 22 -22.76 -36.47 24.65
CA GLY A 22 -24.01 -37.06 25.10
C GLY A 22 -24.03 -38.59 25.20
N ALA A 23 -22.96 -39.29 24.82
CA ALA A 23 -22.94 -40.74 24.64
C ALA A 23 -23.21 -41.57 25.92
N HIS A 24 -23.15 -40.94 27.11
CA HIS A 24 -23.25 -41.62 28.41
C HIS A 24 -24.25 -40.98 29.38
N TYR A 25 -25.11 -40.07 28.90
CA TYR A 25 -26.03 -39.30 29.73
C TYR A 25 -27.50 -39.55 29.36
N SER A 26 -28.41 -39.30 30.31
CA SER A 26 -29.83 -39.29 30.03
C SER A 26 -30.18 -38.19 29.04
N ARG A 27 -31.30 -38.32 28.34
CA ARG A 27 -31.77 -37.30 27.39
C ARG A 27 -31.86 -35.91 28.03
N ASP A 28 -32.37 -35.83 29.26
CA ASP A 28 -32.55 -34.55 29.96
C ASP A 28 -31.21 -33.90 30.32
N GLU A 29 -30.23 -34.70 30.75
CA GLU A 29 -28.87 -34.22 31.03
C GLU A 29 -28.16 -33.77 29.75
N VAL A 30 -28.36 -34.47 28.64
CA VAL A 30 -27.82 -34.05 27.34
C VAL A 30 -28.39 -32.69 26.92
N VAL A 31 -29.70 -32.48 27.06
CA VAL A 31 -30.35 -31.20 26.76
C VAL A 31 -29.79 -30.09 27.65
N HIS A 32 -29.71 -30.32 28.96
CA HIS A 32 -29.14 -29.36 29.92
C HIS A 32 -27.71 -28.94 29.56
N ARG A 33 -26.84 -29.90 29.24
CA ARG A 33 -25.45 -29.63 28.80
C ARG A 33 -25.40 -28.79 27.54
N PHE A 34 -26.23 -29.11 26.55
CA PHE A 34 -26.26 -28.35 25.29
C PHE A 34 -26.73 -26.91 25.49
N GLU A 35 -27.75 -26.68 26.32
CA GLU A 35 -28.22 -25.33 26.67
C GLU A 35 -27.13 -24.52 27.36
N LYS A 36 -26.44 -25.12 28.35
CA LYS A 36 -25.33 -24.46 29.05
C LYS A 36 -24.11 -24.20 28.17
N LEU A 37 -23.82 -25.11 27.24
CA LEU A 37 -22.75 -24.93 26.27
C LEU A 37 -23.08 -23.79 25.30
N GLU A 38 -24.32 -23.69 24.82
CA GLU A 38 -24.77 -22.59 23.96
C GLU A 38 -24.68 -21.25 24.71
N GLU A 39 -25.08 -21.20 25.98
CA GLU A 39 -24.93 -20.00 26.82
C GLU A 39 -23.46 -19.59 26.98
N TRP A 40 -22.56 -20.54 27.22
CA TRP A 40 -21.12 -20.27 27.38
C TRP A 40 -20.45 -19.86 26.07
N VAL A 41 -20.70 -20.58 24.97
CA VAL A 41 -20.18 -20.20 23.64
C VAL A 41 -20.80 -18.90 23.17
N GLY A 42 -22.06 -18.59 23.53
CA GLY A 42 -22.69 -17.31 23.25
C GLY A 42 -21.96 -16.11 23.87
N ARG A 43 -21.38 -16.28 25.07
CA ARG A 43 -20.50 -15.27 25.71
C ARG A 43 -19.18 -15.09 24.95
N TYR A 44 -18.71 -16.13 24.27
CA TYR A 44 -17.45 -16.17 23.52
C TYR A 44 -17.71 -16.60 22.06
N HIS A 45 -18.61 -15.86 21.40
CA HIS A 45 -19.18 -16.25 20.12
C HIS A 45 -18.11 -16.43 19.03
N LYS A 46 -18.24 -17.48 18.20
CA LYS A 46 -17.25 -17.84 17.16
C LYS A 46 -16.98 -16.76 16.12
N THR A 47 -17.90 -15.81 15.90
CA THR A 47 -17.64 -14.68 14.98
C THR A 47 -16.71 -13.63 15.59
N ASN A 48 -16.45 -13.70 16.88
CA ASN A 48 -15.48 -12.85 17.55
C ASN A 48 -14.08 -13.46 17.42
N HIS A 49 -13.07 -12.61 17.30
CA HIS A 49 -11.66 -13.00 17.31
C HIS A 49 -11.30 -13.87 18.53
N ASP A 50 -11.89 -13.54 19.69
CA ASP A 50 -11.76 -14.30 20.94
C ASP A 50 -12.83 -15.40 21.08
N GLY A 51 -13.35 -15.94 19.99
CA GLY A 51 -14.40 -16.96 20.04
C GLY A 51 -13.92 -18.30 20.63
N THR A 52 -14.81 -19.29 20.69
CA THR A 52 -14.42 -20.70 20.94
C THR A 52 -14.88 -21.60 19.82
N VAL A 53 -14.00 -22.50 19.38
CA VAL A 53 -14.31 -23.65 18.53
C VAL A 53 -14.15 -24.90 19.38
N LEU A 54 -15.10 -25.84 19.30
CA LEU A 54 -15.06 -27.09 20.06
C LEU A 54 -14.05 -28.05 19.45
N THR A 55 -12.81 -27.95 19.91
CA THR A 55 -11.72 -28.85 19.52
C THR A 55 -11.88 -30.24 20.17
N PRO A 56 -11.10 -31.24 19.74
CA PRO A 56 -11.06 -32.55 20.38
C PRO A 56 -10.69 -32.51 21.88
N ALA A 57 -9.76 -31.64 22.31
CA ALA A 57 -9.38 -31.57 23.73
C ALA A 57 -10.50 -30.99 24.59
N LEU A 58 -11.14 -29.90 24.12
CA LEU A 58 -12.26 -29.27 24.80
C LEU A 58 -13.45 -30.21 24.89
N THR A 59 -13.78 -30.90 23.80
CA THR A 59 -14.88 -31.88 23.79
C THR A 59 -14.62 -33.04 24.76
N ARG A 60 -13.39 -33.59 24.79
CA ARG A 60 -13.02 -34.67 25.72
C ARG A 60 -13.11 -34.22 27.18
N TYR A 61 -12.76 -32.97 27.47
CA TYR A 61 -12.89 -32.41 28.82
C TYR A 61 -14.35 -32.22 29.22
N LEU A 62 -15.17 -31.67 28.33
CA LEU A 62 -16.59 -31.40 28.56
C LEU A 62 -17.46 -32.68 28.64
N SER A 63 -16.97 -33.82 28.14
CA SER A 63 -17.67 -35.11 28.23
C SER A 63 -17.47 -35.85 29.56
N GLN A 64 -16.59 -35.35 30.45
CA GLN A 64 -16.32 -35.96 31.75
C GLN A 64 -17.58 -36.13 32.60
N LYS A 65 -17.62 -37.23 33.37
CA LYS A 65 -18.68 -37.59 34.34
C LYS A 65 -18.66 -36.71 35.58
N SER A 66 -18.88 -35.42 35.37
CA SER A 66 -18.93 -34.38 36.39
C SER A 66 -20.05 -33.39 36.08
N ALA A 67 -20.45 -32.58 37.05
CA ALA A 67 -21.37 -31.47 36.81
C ALA A 67 -20.81 -30.57 35.70
N PHE A 68 -21.67 -30.09 34.81
CA PHE A 68 -21.23 -29.45 33.58
C PHE A 68 -20.79 -27.99 33.77
N GLU A 69 -21.48 -27.26 34.64
CA GLU A 69 -21.19 -25.86 34.94
C GLU A 69 -19.79 -25.66 35.53
N PRO A 70 -19.31 -26.45 36.52
CA PRO A 70 -17.93 -26.38 36.97
C PRO A 70 -16.89 -26.61 35.86
N LEU A 71 -17.20 -27.45 34.86
CA LEU A 71 -16.30 -27.65 33.72
C LEU A 71 -16.20 -26.36 32.89
N LEU A 72 -17.33 -25.69 32.62
CA LEU A 72 -17.38 -24.42 31.89
C LEU A 72 -16.74 -23.25 32.68
N ASP A 73 -16.91 -23.23 34.00
CA ASP A 73 -16.30 -22.24 34.89
C ASP A 73 -14.77 -22.39 34.88
N HIS A 74 -14.28 -23.62 34.91
CA HIS A 74 -12.84 -23.88 34.78
C HIS A 74 -12.31 -23.43 33.40
N LEU A 75 -13.00 -23.70 32.29
CA LEU A 75 -12.59 -23.18 30.98
C LEU A 75 -12.57 -21.65 30.96
N SER A 76 -13.54 -21.00 31.59
CA SER A 76 -13.57 -19.53 31.72
C SER A 76 -12.38 -19.01 32.52
N HIS A 77 -12.07 -19.67 33.64
CA HIS A 77 -10.91 -19.34 34.47
C HIS A 77 -9.61 -19.43 33.68
N LEU A 78 -9.41 -20.53 32.92
CA LEU A 78 -8.23 -20.71 32.07
C LEU A 78 -8.10 -19.59 31.03
N ARG A 79 -9.19 -19.10 30.44
CA ARG A 79 -9.16 -17.93 29.52
C ARG A 79 -8.69 -16.66 30.24
N ASP A 80 -9.16 -16.44 31.47
CA ASP A 80 -8.76 -15.29 32.27
C ASP A 80 -7.28 -15.39 32.68
N GLU A 81 -6.77 -16.58 32.98
CA GLU A 81 -5.35 -16.79 33.24
C GLU A 81 -4.49 -16.45 32.02
N THR A 82 -4.85 -16.95 30.84
CA THR A 82 -4.19 -16.62 29.56
C THR A 82 -4.15 -15.11 29.35
N ARG A 83 -5.29 -14.41 29.51
CA ARG A 83 -5.38 -12.95 29.36
C ARG A 83 -4.51 -12.18 30.35
N ASN A 84 -4.23 -12.75 31.51
CA ASN A 84 -3.40 -12.17 32.55
C ASN A 84 -1.93 -12.61 32.49
N GLY A 85 -1.47 -13.16 31.36
CA GLY A 85 -0.07 -13.51 31.17
C GLY A 85 0.36 -14.82 31.84
N ARG A 86 -0.59 -15.67 32.22
CA ARG A 86 -0.36 -16.96 32.91
C ARG A 86 -0.71 -18.15 32.00
N PHE A 87 -0.41 -18.02 30.71
CA PHE A 87 -0.57 -19.12 29.78
C PHE A 87 0.51 -20.20 30.00
N GLU A 88 0.09 -21.45 30.04
CA GLU A 88 0.94 -22.62 30.16
C GLU A 88 0.85 -23.47 28.88
N LEU A 89 1.96 -23.55 28.13
CA LEU A 89 2.00 -24.33 26.89
C LEU A 89 1.71 -25.82 27.09
N SER A 90 2.02 -26.39 28.26
CA SER A 90 1.69 -27.78 28.58
C SER A 90 0.19 -28.01 28.83
N ASN A 91 -0.60 -26.95 29.06
CA ASN A 91 -2.02 -27.05 29.31
C ASN A 91 -2.80 -27.09 27.98
N ALA A 92 -3.18 -28.31 27.55
CA ALA A 92 -3.91 -28.53 26.32
C ALA A 92 -5.27 -27.79 26.25
N LEU A 93 -5.92 -27.52 27.38
CA LEU A 93 -7.18 -26.78 27.40
C LEU A 93 -6.95 -25.29 27.17
N GLN A 94 -5.97 -24.68 27.85
CA GLN A 94 -5.59 -23.29 27.60
C GLN A 94 -5.15 -23.09 26.15
N ARG A 95 -4.36 -24.02 25.60
CA ARG A 95 -4.00 -24.02 24.17
C ARG A 95 -5.24 -23.99 23.30
N ASP A 96 -6.08 -25.01 23.38
CA ASP A 96 -7.20 -25.17 22.44
C ASP A 96 -8.26 -24.05 22.53
N LEU A 97 -8.35 -23.34 23.67
CA LEU A 97 -9.17 -22.13 23.79
C LEU A 97 -8.70 -20.98 22.87
N GLU A 98 -7.43 -20.99 22.44
CA GLU A 98 -6.85 -20.02 21.50
C GLU A 98 -7.02 -20.41 20.02
N PHE A 99 -7.55 -21.60 19.70
CA PHE A 99 -7.60 -22.08 18.32
C PHE A 99 -8.40 -21.18 17.39
N ARG A 100 -9.53 -20.62 17.86
CA ARG A 100 -10.34 -19.69 17.06
C ARG A 100 -9.56 -18.41 16.71
N ARG A 101 -8.77 -17.93 17.66
CA ARG A 101 -7.90 -16.76 17.47
C ARG A 101 -6.85 -17.05 16.40
N PHE A 102 -6.28 -18.25 16.42
CA PHE A 102 -5.33 -18.70 15.41
C PHE A 102 -5.96 -18.77 14.03
N GLU A 103 -7.10 -19.44 13.90
CA GLU A 103 -7.83 -19.55 12.64
C GLU A 103 -8.14 -18.17 12.04
N TYR A 104 -8.61 -17.22 12.86
CA TYR A 104 -8.89 -15.86 12.44
C TYR A 104 -7.62 -15.12 11.99
N GLU A 105 -6.56 -15.14 12.80
CA GLU A 105 -5.32 -14.41 12.51
C GLU A 105 -4.56 -15.00 11.31
N TYR A 106 -4.51 -16.32 11.19
CA TYR A 106 -3.92 -17.02 10.05
C TYR A 106 -4.62 -16.64 8.74
N THR A 107 -5.95 -16.59 8.76
CA THR A 107 -6.75 -16.14 7.61
C THR A 107 -6.48 -14.66 7.31
N ARG A 108 -6.54 -13.79 8.34
CA ARG A 108 -6.36 -12.33 8.20
C ARG A 108 -4.98 -11.93 7.68
N ILE A 109 -3.92 -12.63 8.05
CA ILE A 109 -2.55 -12.30 7.64
C ILE A 109 -2.24 -12.84 6.24
N LEU A 110 -2.81 -13.98 5.87
CA LEU A 110 -2.56 -14.61 4.57
C LEU A 110 -3.56 -14.17 3.48
N GLU A 111 -4.74 -13.65 3.83
CA GLU A 111 -5.72 -13.12 2.86
C GLU A 111 -5.29 -11.83 2.14
N PRO A 112 -4.57 -10.85 2.72
CA PRO A 112 -4.14 -9.66 1.99
C PRO A 112 -3.13 -9.95 0.87
N LEU A 113 -2.36 -11.05 0.95
CA LEU A 113 -1.58 -11.60 -0.18
C LEU A 113 -2.47 -12.08 -1.33
N THR A 114 -3.76 -12.35 -1.09
CA THR A 114 -4.71 -12.90 -2.07
C THR A 114 -5.54 -11.85 -2.81
N TYR A 115 -5.64 -10.61 -2.33
CA TYR A 115 -6.30 -9.52 -3.08
C TYR A 115 -5.39 -8.86 -4.13
N GLU A 116 -4.06 -8.95 -3.97
CA GLU A 116 -3.10 -8.45 -4.97
C GLU A 116 -2.75 -9.50 -6.05
N LEU A 117 -2.93 -10.80 -5.77
CA LEU A 117 -2.61 -11.90 -6.68
C LEU A 117 -3.83 -12.46 -7.43
N ARG A 118 -4.18 -11.77 -8.52
CA ARG A 118 -4.99 -12.22 -9.68
C ARG A 118 -5.34 -13.73 -9.75
N GLY A 119 -6.36 -14.17 -9.01
CA GLY A 119 -7.14 -15.37 -9.33
C GLY A 119 -6.41 -16.72 -9.34
N ARG A 120 -5.34 -16.92 -8.56
CA ARG A 120 -4.74 -18.24 -8.32
C ARG A 120 -4.77 -18.58 -6.84
N TYR A 121 -5.92 -19.04 -6.37
CA TYR A 121 -6.12 -19.45 -4.98
C TYR A 121 -5.82 -20.96 -4.86
N PRO A 122 -4.93 -21.43 -3.96
CA PRO A 122 -5.09 -22.76 -3.38
C PRO A 122 -6.27 -22.70 -2.40
N SER A 123 -7.28 -23.56 -2.54
CA SER A 123 -8.51 -23.55 -1.72
C SER A 123 -8.25 -23.26 -0.23
N PRO A 124 -9.14 -22.52 0.47
CA PRO A 124 -8.91 -22.17 1.87
C PRO A 124 -8.69 -23.46 2.66
N LEU A 125 -7.72 -23.46 3.56
CA LEU A 125 -7.50 -24.61 4.43
C LEU A 125 -8.78 -24.86 5.22
N SER A 126 -9.18 -26.12 5.30
CA SER A 126 -10.26 -26.57 6.19
C SER A 126 -9.88 -26.30 7.65
N THR A 127 -10.88 -26.20 8.53
CA THR A 127 -10.63 -26.09 9.98
C THR A 127 -9.72 -27.22 10.49
N MET A 128 -9.87 -28.43 9.96
CA MET A 128 -9.03 -29.57 10.34
C MET A 128 -7.56 -29.38 9.93
N GLU A 129 -7.30 -28.85 8.73
CA GLU A 129 -5.94 -28.52 8.29
C GLU A 129 -5.32 -27.41 9.15
N LEU A 130 -6.10 -26.37 9.46
CA LEU A 130 -5.68 -25.31 10.38
C LEU A 130 -5.39 -25.85 11.79
N TYR A 131 -6.23 -26.75 12.30
CA TYR A 131 -6.04 -27.36 13.60
C TYR A 131 -4.76 -28.21 13.66
N ARG A 132 -4.40 -28.91 12.57
CA ARG A 132 -3.12 -29.65 12.48
C ARG A 132 -1.90 -28.73 12.56
N ILE A 133 -1.97 -27.55 11.94
CA ILE A 133 -0.92 -26.53 12.05
C ILE A 133 -0.88 -26.00 13.49
N PHE A 134 -2.04 -25.66 14.04
CA PHE A 134 -2.19 -25.10 15.38
C PHE A 134 -1.59 -25.99 16.49
N ILE A 135 -1.85 -27.30 16.46
CA ILE A 135 -1.33 -28.21 17.50
C ILE A 135 0.19 -28.39 17.41
N ALA A 136 0.81 -28.06 16.28
CA ALA A 136 2.25 -28.10 16.08
C ALA A 136 2.96 -26.79 16.46
N LEU A 137 2.21 -25.75 16.84
CA LEU A 137 2.79 -24.48 17.26
C LEU A 137 3.58 -24.61 18.57
N GLU A 138 4.74 -23.97 18.59
CA GLU A 138 5.66 -23.95 19.73
C GLU A 138 5.63 -22.58 20.45
N GLU A 139 6.41 -22.45 21.53
CA GLU A 139 6.65 -21.16 22.15
C GLU A 139 7.42 -20.24 21.19
N LEU A 140 6.92 -19.01 21.00
CA LEU A 140 7.58 -18.06 20.14
C LEU A 140 8.82 -17.48 20.83
N PRO A 141 9.93 -17.33 20.10
CA PRO A 141 11.04 -16.53 20.60
C PRO A 141 10.60 -15.09 20.86
N LYS A 142 11.38 -14.38 21.67
CA LYS A 142 11.21 -12.94 21.84
C LYS A 142 11.37 -12.24 20.48
N GLN A 143 10.57 -11.19 20.25
CA GLN A 143 10.73 -10.36 19.07
C GLN A 143 12.16 -9.80 19.02
N VAL A 144 12.87 -10.11 17.95
CA VAL A 144 14.18 -9.53 17.67
C VAL A 144 13.99 -8.42 16.65
N GLU A 145 14.61 -7.27 16.89
CA GLU A 145 14.70 -6.22 15.88
C GLU A 145 15.93 -6.46 15.01
N GLU A 146 15.74 -6.86 13.76
CA GLU A 146 16.83 -7.03 12.81
C GLU A 146 17.29 -5.69 12.23
N GLU A 147 18.59 -5.44 12.15
CA GLU A 147 19.13 -4.25 11.50
C GLU A 147 19.06 -4.40 9.97
N CYS A 148 18.44 -3.43 9.29
CA CYS A 148 18.43 -3.39 7.82
C CYS A 148 19.77 -2.85 7.33
N ARG A 149 20.56 -3.68 6.66
CA ARG A 149 21.82 -3.30 6.03
C ARG A 149 21.69 -3.37 4.51
N LEU A 150 22.16 -2.34 3.83
CA LEU A 150 22.20 -2.31 2.38
C LEU A 150 23.43 -3.06 1.88
N ASP A 151 23.27 -3.87 0.84
CA ASP A 151 24.41 -4.49 0.14
C ASP A 151 25.16 -3.47 -0.73
N GLU A 152 26.28 -3.88 -1.35
CA GLU A 152 27.11 -2.99 -2.18
C GLU A 152 26.35 -2.42 -3.37
N ARG A 153 25.48 -3.23 -4.00
CA ARG A 153 24.68 -2.81 -5.16
C ARG A 153 23.65 -1.77 -4.73
N GLN A 154 22.91 -2.03 -3.67
CA GLN A 154 21.95 -1.11 -3.08
C GLN A 154 22.65 0.18 -2.62
N GLY A 155 23.86 0.08 -2.09
CA GLY A 155 24.70 1.24 -1.77
C GLY A 155 25.06 2.10 -2.99
N ALA A 156 25.34 1.49 -4.14
CA ALA A 156 25.56 2.20 -5.40
C ALA A 156 24.25 2.83 -5.94
N GLU A 157 23.14 2.10 -5.87
CA GLU A 157 21.81 2.57 -6.25
C GLU A 157 21.34 3.77 -5.41
N VAL A 158 21.65 3.80 -4.11
CA VAL A 158 21.46 4.98 -3.24
C VAL A 158 22.20 6.21 -3.76
N LYS A 159 23.47 6.07 -4.15
CA LYS A 159 24.28 7.19 -4.65
C LYS A 159 23.71 7.75 -5.95
N ARG A 160 23.24 6.87 -6.84
CA ARG A 160 22.49 7.27 -8.04
C ARG A 160 21.23 8.03 -7.69
N ALA A 161 20.40 7.48 -6.80
CA ALA A 161 19.15 8.10 -6.40
C ALA A 161 19.36 9.50 -5.80
N ALA A 162 20.39 9.66 -4.97
CA ALA A 162 20.78 10.96 -4.42
C ALA A 162 21.25 11.95 -5.49
N PHE A 163 22.03 11.49 -6.48
CA PHE A 163 22.46 12.34 -7.60
C PHE A 163 21.27 12.83 -8.45
N GLU A 164 20.35 11.93 -8.80
CA GLU A 164 19.14 12.27 -9.56
C GLU A 164 18.21 13.20 -8.76
N ALA A 165 18.04 12.95 -7.46
CA ALA A 165 17.29 13.82 -6.55
C ALA A 165 17.95 15.21 -6.38
N ALA A 166 19.28 15.32 -6.35
CA ALA A 166 19.97 16.61 -6.34
C ALA A 166 19.70 17.40 -7.63
N GLY A 167 19.65 16.74 -8.78
CA GLY A 167 19.23 17.36 -10.04
C GLY A 167 17.82 17.95 -9.98
N LEU A 168 16.88 17.25 -9.33
CA LEU A 168 15.53 17.76 -9.08
C LEU A 168 15.54 18.97 -8.14
N VAL A 169 16.35 18.96 -7.07
CA VAL A 169 16.49 20.13 -6.17
C VAL A 169 16.97 21.35 -6.93
N ASN A 170 18.03 21.21 -7.73
CA ASN A 170 18.58 22.32 -8.52
C ASN A 170 17.53 22.89 -9.47
N PHE A 171 16.80 22.02 -10.19
CA PHE A 171 15.70 22.46 -11.04
C PHE A 171 14.61 23.22 -10.27
N LEU A 172 14.16 22.70 -9.13
CA LEU A 172 13.12 23.32 -8.32
C LEU A 172 13.57 24.69 -7.78
N GLN A 173 14.80 24.80 -7.30
CA GLN A 173 15.37 26.06 -6.80
C GLN A 173 15.54 27.09 -7.93
N ASP A 174 16.05 26.67 -9.09
CA ASP A 174 16.14 27.52 -10.27
C ASP A 174 14.77 28.01 -10.72
N PHE A 175 13.76 27.12 -10.73
CA PHE A 175 12.39 27.47 -11.07
C PHE A 175 11.81 28.47 -10.06
N ARG A 176 12.01 28.22 -8.76
CA ARG A 176 11.56 29.12 -7.68
C ARG A 176 12.17 30.51 -7.80
N SER A 177 13.43 30.62 -8.21
CA SER A 177 14.08 31.93 -8.43
C SER A 177 13.46 32.74 -9.56
N GLN A 178 12.72 32.10 -10.46
CA GLN A 178 12.14 32.69 -11.68
C GLN A 178 10.62 32.96 -11.59
N THR A 179 10.01 32.69 -10.43
CA THR A 179 8.58 32.93 -10.22
C THR A 179 8.27 33.30 -8.77
N PRO A 180 7.44 34.32 -8.50
CA PRO A 180 6.98 34.60 -7.15
C PRO A 180 5.89 33.62 -6.69
N ARG A 181 5.21 32.95 -7.63
CA ARG A 181 4.10 32.01 -7.38
C ARG A 181 4.60 30.80 -6.60
N GLU A 182 3.76 30.30 -5.70
CA GLU A 182 4.03 29.08 -4.97
C GLU A 182 4.20 27.88 -5.92
N ILE A 183 5.10 26.96 -5.58
CA ILE A 183 5.32 25.70 -6.27
C ILE A 183 4.85 24.54 -5.38
N LEU A 184 3.75 23.89 -5.76
CA LEU A 184 3.27 22.65 -5.16
C LEU A 184 4.01 21.46 -5.80
N VAL A 185 4.85 20.78 -5.02
CA VAL A 185 5.56 19.56 -5.43
C VAL A 185 4.74 18.35 -5.01
N ILE A 186 4.38 17.52 -5.98
CA ILE A 186 3.57 16.32 -5.77
C ILE A 186 4.42 15.09 -6.03
N GLY A 187 4.74 14.34 -4.98
CA GLY A 187 5.36 13.02 -5.13
C GLY A 187 4.28 11.97 -5.43
N ASN A 188 4.38 11.26 -6.55
CA ASN A 188 3.51 10.09 -6.75
C ASN A 188 3.76 9.09 -5.61
N ASP A 189 2.71 8.73 -4.86
CA ASP A 189 2.75 7.97 -3.60
C ASP A 189 3.15 6.49 -3.80
N ARG A 190 4.40 6.32 -4.25
CA ARG A 190 5.25 5.12 -4.34
C ARG A 190 6.66 5.61 -4.75
N PHE A 191 7.05 5.44 -6.01
CA PHE A 191 8.40 5.74 -6.50
C PHE A 191 8.77 7.23 -6.40
N GLY A 192 7.94 8.13 -6.95
CA GLY A 192 8.15 9.58 -6.90
C GLY A 192 8.31 10.14 -5.48
N ARG A 193 7.40 9.76 -4.58
CA ARG A 193 7.45 10.10 -3.15
C ARG A 193 8.72 9.54 -2.50
N GLN A 194 8.91 8.22 -2.57
CA GLN A 194 9.88 7.53 -1.72
C GLN A 194 11.32 7.87 -2.07
N TRP A 195 11.65 8.01 -3.36
CA TRP A 195 13.04 8.10 -3.81
C TRP A 195 13.48 9.50 -4.22
N PHE A 196 12.53 10.43 -4.43
CA PHE A 196 12.84 11.80 -4.82
C PHE A 196 12.28 12.82 -3.85
N VAL A 197 10.95 12.90 -3.68
CA VAL A 197 10.33 14.02 -2.96
C VAL A 197 10.58 13.98 -1.45
N GLU A 198 10.30 12.85 -0.76
CA GLU A 198 10.56 12.71 0.69
C GLU A 198 12.05 12.89 1.06
N PRO A 199 13.02 12.42 0.24
CA PRO A 199 14.43 12.72 0.46
C PRO A 199 14.80 14.19 0.39
N ILE A 200 14.15 14.99 -0.45
CA ILE A 200 14.56 16.39 -0.71
C ILE A 200 13.75 17.44 0.07
N GLU A 201 12.70 17.07 0.79
CA GLU A 201 11.81 18.02 1.50
C GLU A 201 12.56 19.09 2.31
N ALA A 202 13.68 18.73 2.95
CA ALA A 202 14.48 19.66 3.74
C ALA A 202 15.04 20.85 2.94
N TYR A 203 15.16 20.70 1.62
CA TYR A 203 15.63 21.71 0.67
C TYR A 203 14.49 22.49 0.00
N LEU A 204 13.23 22.14 0.27
CA LEU A 204 12.03 22.78 -0.29
C LEU A 204 11.44 23.77 0.73
N GLN A 205 12.14 24.88 0.96
CA GLN A 205 11.75 25.94 1.90
C GLN A 205 11.17 27.15 1.15
N ASP A 206 10.35 27.96 1.81
CA ASP A 206 9.85 29.27 1.34
C ASP A 206 9.35 29.34 -0.12
N GLY A 207 8.02 29.16 -0.28
CA GLY A 207 7.36 29.20 -1.58
C GLY A 207 7.22 27.83 -2.24
N PHE A 208 7.54 26.75 -1.52
CA PHE A 208 7.13 25.39 -1.85
C PHE A 208 6.06 24.88 -0.88
N SER A 209 5.20 24.02 -1.38
CA SER A 209 4.44 23.05 -0.58
C SER A 209 4.62 21.66 -1.15
N VAL A 210 4.44 20.63 -0.30
CA VAL A 210 4.63 19.24 -0.68
C VAL A 210 3.36 18.46 -0.36
N GLU A 211 2.89 17.68 -1.34
CA GLU A 211 1.78 16.74 -1.15
C GLU A 211 2.11 15.37 -1.78
N TYR A 212 1.45 14.32 -1.29
CA TYR A 212 1.64 12.95 -1.77
C TYR A 212 0.32 12.38 -2.24
N HIS A 213 0.24 12.06 -3.53
CA HIS A 213 -0.99 11.56 -4.16
C HIS A 213 -0.67 10.35 -5.02
N ARG A 214 -1.53 9.32 -4.98
CA ARG A 214 -1.24 8.04 -5.64
C ARG A 214 -1.90 7.93 -7.00
N VAL A 215 -1.10 7.67 -8.04
CA VAL A 215 -1.57 7.14 -9.32
C VAL A 215 -0.77 5.89 -9.68
N ARG A 216 -1.46 4.75 -9.79
CA ARG A 216 -0.83 3.46 -10.08
C ARG A 216 -0.51 3.30 -11.57
N SER A 217 0.77 3.41 -11.93
CA SER A 217 1.24 3.18 -13.32
C SER A 217 0.81 1.83 -13.90
N GLY A 218 0.78 0.76 -13.09
CA GLY A 218 0.43 -0.59 -13.54
C GLY A 218 -1.00 -0.74 -14.07
N THR A 219 -1.94 0.04 -13.54
CA THR A 219 -3.36 0.02 -13.92
C THR A 219 -3.75 1.20 -14.82
N SER A 220 -2.88 2.19 -14.99
CA SER A 220 -3.10 3.30 -15.92
C SER A 220 -3.03 2.81 -17.37
N THR A 221 -4.16 2.92 -18.07
CA THR A 221 -4.28 2.66 -19.51
C THR A 221 -4.10 3.95 -20.30
N ARG A 222 -4.07 3.85 -21.63
CA ARG A 222 -3.94 5.00 -22.54
C ARG A 222 -4.89 6.13 -22.21
N MET A 223 -6.15 5.85 -21.86
CA MET A 223 -7.18 6.88 -21.66
C MET A 223 -7.54 7.10 -20.18
N SER A 224 -6.75 6.58 -19.24
CA SER A 224 -7.10 6.64 -17.83
C SER A 224 -7.04 8.07 -17.28
N VAL A 225 -8.06 8.45 -16.50
CA VAL A 225 -8.20 9.74 -15.84
C VAL A 225 -8.48 9.48 -14.36
N PRO A 226 -7.44 9.39 -13.51
CA PRO A 226 -7.63 9.15 -12.10
C PRO A 226 -8.24 10.39 -11.43
N SER A 227 -8.77 10.23 -10.22
CA SER A 227 -9.08 11.36 -9.31
C SER A 227 -8.08 11.35 -8.15
N PRO A 228 -6.83 11.80 -8.36
CA PRO A 228 -5.76 11.61 -7.39
C PRO A 228 -5.84 12.58 -6.21
N PHE A 229 -6.53 13.71 -6.37
CA PHE A 229 -6.52 14.81 -5.41
C PHE A 229 -7.78 14.84 -4.55
N PRO A 230 -7.66 15.04 -3.22
CA PRO A 230 -8.80 15.30 -2.37
C PRO A 230 -9.42 16.67 -2.70
N LYS A 231 -10.69 16.86 -2.31
CA LYS A 231 -11.46 18.09 -2.59
C LYS A 231 -10.74 19.37 -2.15
N SER A 232 -10.05 19.33 -1.01
CA SER A 232 -9.26 20.46 -0.49
C SER A 232 -8.14 20.89 -1.45
N THR A 233 -7.38 19.94 -1.99
CA THR A 233 -6.32 20.20 -2.97
C THR A 233 -6.92 20.73 -4.28
N VAL A 234 -8.03 20.15 -4.76
CA VAL A 234 -8.72 20.65 -5.97
C VAL A 234 -9.17 22.11 -5.81
N ALA A 235 -9.82 22.43 -4.69
CA ALA A 235 -10.27 23.79 -4.38
C ALA A 235 -9.09 24.77 -4.29
N ARG A 236 -7.97 24.33 -3.71
CA ARG A 236 -6.72 25.10 -3.65
C ARG A 236 -6.15 25.38 -5.04
N LEU A 237 -6.03 24.34 -5.88
CA LEU A 237 -5.57 24.48 -7.27
C LEU A 237 -6.44 25.47 -8.06
N SER A 238 -7.75 25.45 -7.83
CA SER A 238 -8.73 26.36 -8.44
C SER A 238 -8.60 27.81 -7.95
N ARG A 239 -8.38 28.02 -6.65
CA ARG A 239 -8.31 29.35 -6.04
C ARG A 239 -6.97 30.04 -6.21
N GLU A 240 -5.88 29.33 -5.94
CA GLU A 240 -4.53 29.89 -5.81
C GLU A 240 -3.71 29.72 -7.08
N MET A 241 -4.04 28.71 -7.89
CA MET A 241 -3.33 28.35 -9.12
C MET A 241 -1.79 28.25 -8.94
N PRO A 242 -1.25 27.58 -7.89
CA PRO A 242 0.20 27.45 -7.71
C PRO A 242 0.81 26.74 -8.91
N HIS A 243 2.10 26.92 -9.22
CA HIS A 243 2.74 25.97 -10.14
C HIS A 243 2.70 24.58 -9.51
N VAL A 244 2.53 23.54 -10.33
CA VAL A 244 2.53 22.16 -9.86
C VAL A 244 3.67 21.40 -10.51
N VAL A 245 4.47 20.69 -9.72
CA VAL A 245 5.50 19.76 -10.21
C VAL A 245 5.15 18.37 -9.71
N VAL A 246 4.68 17.50 -10.61
CA VAL A 246 4.38 16.11 -10.30
C VAL A 246 5.61 15.26 -10.59
N VAL A 247 6.15 14.60 -9.59
CA VAL A 247 7.40 13.84 -9.64
C VAL A 247 7.11 12.34 -9.62
N ASP A 248 7.64 11.62 -10.61
CA ASP A 248 7.61 10.15 -10.65
C ASP A 248 8.73 9.59 -11.52
N GLY A 249 9.05 8.31 -11.34
CA GLY A 249 10.04 7.60 -12.16
C GLY A 249 9.41 6.75 -13.27
N CYS A 250 10.13 6.56 -14.38
CA CYS A 250 9.74 5.64 -15.45
C CYS A 250 10.79 4.55 -15.70
N HIS A 251 10.38 3.43 -16.31
CA HIS A 251 11.31 2.43 -16.81
C HIS A 251 12.22 2.99 -17.91
N ALA A 252 13.39 2.38 -18.07
CA ALA A 252 14.29 2.69 -19.17
C ALA A 252 13.54 2.56 -20.51
N PRO A 253 13.64 3.56 -21.39
CA PRO A 253 12.99 3.51 -22.68
C PRO A 253 13.68 2.46 -23.56
N ALA A 254 12.95 1.84 -24.48
CA ALA A 254 13.54 0.95 -25.48
C ALA A 254 14.41 1.71 -26.51
N ARG A 255 14.33 3.05 -26.53
CA ARG A 255 15.02 3.93 -27.46
C ARG A 255 15.66 5.09 -26.72
N ASN A 256 16.86 5.49 -27.14
CA ASN A 256 17.62 6.58 -26.50
C ASN A 256 17.25 7.97 -27.03
N ASP A 257 16.37 8.08 -28.04
CA ASP A 257 15.97 9.34 -28.66
C ASP A 257 14.70 9.96 -28.06
N VAL A 258 14.12 9.34 -27.02
CA VAL A 258 12.91 9.79 -26.34
C VAL A 258 13.12 9.86 -24.83
N VAL A 259 12.53 10.88 -24.19
CA VAL A 259 12.45 10.99 -22.73
C VAL A 259 11.20 10.25 -22.24
N PRO A 260 11.32 9.18 -21.43
CA PRO A 260 10.16 8.48 -20.93
C PRO A 260 9.47 9.24 -19.79
N LEU A 261 8.14 9.27 -19.82
CA LEU A 261 7.30 9.61 -18.67
C LEU A 261 6.56 8.37 -18.20
N SER A 262 6.40 8.25 -16.88
CA SER A 262 5.63 7.14 -16.31
C SER A 262 4.18 7.19 -16.78
N ARG A 263 3.52 6.03 -16.86
CA ARG A 263 2.08 5.96 -17.14
C ARG A 263 1.27 6.73 -16.07
N GLY A 264 1.79 6.80 -14.84
CA GLY A 264 1.28 7.64 -13.77
C GLY A 264 1.36 9.14 -14.08
N LEU A 265 2.51 9.65 -14.52
CA LEU A 265 2.67 11.06 -14.91
C LEU A 265 1.72 11.44 -16.05
N ARG A 266 1.59 10.58 -17.06
CA ARG A 266 0.60 10.78 -18.13
C ARG A 266 -0.82 10.93 -17.55
N ALA A 267 -1.20 10.04 -16.65
CA ALA A 267 -2.53 10.04 -16.03
C ALA A 267 -2.76 11.29 -15.14
N PHE A 268 -1.75 11.78 -14.42
CA PHE A 268 -1.81 13.10 -13.78
C PHE A 268 -2.03 14.22 -14.81
N GLY A 269 -1.31 14.18 -15.93
CA GLY A 269 -1.51 15.13 -17.03
C GLY A 269 -2.95 15.09 -17.58
N HIS A 270 -3.56 13.92 -17.72
CA HIS A 270 -4.98 13.81 -18.12
C HIS A 270 -5.92 14.45 -17.12
N TRP A 271 -5.65 14.33 -15.81
CA TRP A 271 -6.45 15.01 -14.80
C TRP A 271 -6.37 16.54 -14.95
N PHE A 272 -5.17 17.10 -15.20
CA PHE A 272 -5.02 18.53 -15.48
C PHE A 272 -5.74 18.97 -16.76
N VAL A 273 -5.86 18.08 -17.75
CA VAL A 273 -6.70 18.32 -18.93
C VAL A 273 -8.18 18.47 -18.56
N VAL A 274 -8.71 17.63 -17.66
CA VAL A 274 -10.10 17.78 -17.16
C VAL A 274 -10.26 19.07 -16.39
N PHE A 275 -9.33 19.37 -15.48
CA PHE A 275 -9.33 20.61 -14.72
C PHE A 275 -9.36 21.84 -15.64
N ASN A 276 -8.48 21.87 -16.65
CA ASN A 276 -8.43 22.94 -17.63
C ASN A 276 -9.71 23.05 -18.48
N ASP A 277 -10.33 21.92 -18.86
CA ASP A 277 -11.60 21.91 -19.61
C ASP A 277 -12.74 22.56 -18.80
N LEU A 278 -12.79 22.30 -17.49
CA LEU A 278 -13.73 22.95 -16.57
C LEU A 278 -13.46 24.45 -16.45
N ARG A 279 -12.19 24.83 -16.29
CA ARG A 279 -11.79 26.25 -16.22
C ARG A 279 -12.10 27.02 -17.51
N CYS A 280 -12.08 26.35 -18.65
CA CYS A 280 -12.46 26.92 -19.94
C CYS A 280 -13.95 26.82 -20.27
N GLU A 281 -14.78 26.29 -19.38
CA GLU A 281 -16.22 26.06 -19.62
C GLU A 281 -16.48 25.17 -20.85
N GLY A 282 -15.56 24.25 -21.14
CA GLY A 282 -15.62 23.38 -22.32
C GLY A 282 -15.20 24.02 -23.64
N ASP A 283 -14.84 25.31 -23.67
CA ASP A 283 -14.35 25.97 -24.88
C ASP A 283 -12.88 25.63 -25.14
N VAL A 284 -12.65 24.58 -25.92
CA VAL A 284 -11.33 24.05 -26.28
C VAL A 284 -10.44 25.10 -26.98
N ARG A 285 -11.02 26.15 -27.59
CA ARG A 285 -10.25 27.23 -28.21
C ARG A 285 -9.46 28.03 -27.16
N LYS A 286 -9.98 28.12 -25.93
CA LYS A 286 -9.29 28.77 -24.79
C LYS A 286 -8.08 27.98 -24.29
N LEU A 287 -7.93 26.71 -24.69
CA LEU A 287 -6.77 25.88 -24.34
C LEU A 287 -5.55 26.11 -25.25
N GLY A 288 -5.68 26.92 -26.31
CA GLY A 288 -4.55 27.38 -27.14
C GLY A 288 -3.79 26.29 -27.91
N GLY A 289 -4.21 25.03 -27.89
CA GLY A 289 -3.43 23.90 -28.39
C GLY A 289 -2.28 23.47 -27.46
N GLU A 290 -2.24 23.99 -26.23
CA GLU A 290 -1.10 23.95 -25.30
C GLU A 290 -1.21 22.82 -24.27
N ALA A 291 -1.93 21.75 -24.60
CA ALA A 291 -2.20 20.68 -23.66
C ALA A 291 -0.96 19.83 -23.34
N GLY A 292 0.15 19.97 -24.06
CA GLY A 292 1.27 19.01 -23.96
C GLY A 292 0.86 17.59 -24.36
N PHE A 293 -0.22 17.45 -25.15
CA PHE A 293 -0.80 16.20 -25.63
C PHE A 293 -1.03 16.24 -27.15
N PRO A 294 -1.15 15.07 -27.83
CA PRO A 294 -1.46 14.99 -29.25
C PRO A 294 -2.75 15.75 -29.64
N LYS A 295 -2.82 16.29 -30.87
CA LYS A 295 -3.91 17.18 -31.35
C LYS A 295 -5.34 16.63 -31.20
N ASN A 296 -5.54 15.31 -31.14
CA ASN A 296 -6.85 14.67 -30.99
C ASN A 296 -7.11 14.07 -29.60
N TYR A 297 -6.16 14.23 -28.68
CA TYR A 297 -6.14 13.48 -27.43
C TYR A 297 -7.28 13.90 -26.48
N LEU A 298 -7.54 15.20 -26.34
CA LEU A 298 -8.68 15.71 -25.56
C LEU A 298 -10.03 15.19 -26.11
N ARG A 299 -10.18 15.17 -27.43
CA ARG A 299 -11.40 14.66 -28.07
C ARG A 299 -11.61 13.18 -27.78
N ALA A 300 -10.53 12.41 -27.72
CA ALA A 300 -10.57 11.01 -27.33
C ALA A 300 -10.88 10.86 -25.82
N LEU A 301 -10.22 11.64 -24.96
CA LEU A 301 -10.42 11.61 -23.50
C LEU A 301 -11.87 11.89 -23.12
N LYS A 302 -12.50 12.90 -23.73
CA LYS A 302 -13.92 13.26 -23.51
C LYS A 302 -14.91 12.12 -23.81
N ARG A 303 -14.50 11.08 -24.54
CA ARG A 303 -15.34 9.91 -24.83
C ARG A 303 -15.20 8.79 -23.78
N TRP A 304 -14.27 8.92 -22.84
CA TRP A 304 -13.97 7.89 -21.85
C TRP A 304 -14.75 8.13 -20.55
N HIS A 305 -15.24 7.06 -19.92
CA HIS A 305 -16.05 7.15 -18.70
C HIS A 305 -15.28 7.77 -17.52
N GLU A 306 -13.98 7.47 -17.38
CA GLU A 306 -13.15 8.05 -16.31
C GLU A 306 -13.04 9.58 -16.43
N TYR A 307 -13.05 10.12 -17.65
CA TYR A 307 -13.09 11.57 -17.87
C TYR A 307 -14.38 12.19 -17.32
N ALA A 308 -15.53 11.59 -17.64
CA ALA A 308 -16.82 12.06 -17.16
C ALA A 308 -16.91 12.01 -15.62
N ALA A 309 -16.46 10.90 -15.03
CA ALA A 309 -16.41 10.73 -13.58
C ALA A 309 -15.48 11.74 -12.90
N ALA A 310 -14.27 11.97 -13.45
CA ALA A 310 -13.35 12.96 -12.91
C ALA A 310 -13.91 14.38 -13.02
N ARG A 311 -14.59 14.70 -14.14
CA ARG A 311 -15.24 16.00 -14.33
C ARG A 311 -16.34 16.22 -13.29
N GLU A 312 -17.27 15.26 -13.16
CA GLU A 312 -18.36 15.30 -12.17
C GLU A 312 -17.82 15.46 -10.74
N PHE A 313 -16.75 14.74 -10.39
CA PHE A 313 -16.16 14.80 -9.06
C PHE A 313 -15.59 16.18 -8.69
N ILE A 314 -15.01 16.90 -9.65
CA ILE A 314 -14.30 18.16 -9.38
C ILE A 314 -15.07 19.42 -9.77
N GLU A 315 -16.17 19.31 -10.52
CA GLU A 315 -16.90 20.46 -11.10
C GLU A 315 -17.35 21.48 -10.04
N GLU A 316 -17.79 21.02 -8.86
CA GLU A 316 -18.21 21.92 -7.75
C GLU A 316 -17.07 22.79 -7.18
N TRP A 317 -15.81 22.38 -7.38
CA TRP A 317 -14.63 23.00 -6.77
C TRP A 317 -13.79 23.80 -7.78
N VAL A 318 -14.07 23.64 -9.07
CA VAL A 318 -13.31 24.27 -10.15
C VAL A 318 -14.13 25.41 -10.76
N THR A 319 -13.65 26.65 -10.61
CA THR A 319 -14.30 27.82 -11.19
C THR A 319 -13.69 28.17 -12.56
N PRO A 320 -14.45 28.78 -13.49
CA PRO A 320 -13.89 29.29 -14.73
C PRO A 320 -12.69 30.23 -14.50
N GLY A 321 -11.68 30.21 -15.37
CA GLY A 321 -10.50 31.08 -15.24
C GLY A 321 -9.23 30.58 -15.92
N PRO A 322 -8.04 31.03 -15.49
CA PRO A 322 -6.76 30.67 -16.12
C PRO A 322 -6.48 29.18 -16.00
N THR A 323 -5.80 28.61 -16.99
CA THR A 323 -5.47 27.18 -17.08
C THR A 323 -3.99 26.91 -16.81
N TYR A 324 -3.67 25.66 -16.49
CA TYR A 324 -2.31 25.18 -16.43
C TYR A 324 -1.77 24.91 -17.84
N ARG A 325 -0.57 25.40 -18.15
CA ARG A 325 0.21 24.82 -19.26
C ARG A 325 0.87 23.54 -18.76
N ILE A 326 0.59 22.43 -19.42
CA ILE A 326 1.18 21.13 -19.06
C ILE A 326 2.53 21.02 -19.78
N ALA A 327 3.57 20.68 -19.04
CA ALA A 327 4.93 20.57 -19.55
C ALA A 327 5.65 19.36 -18.96
N SER A 328 6.80 19.02 -19.54
CA SER A 328 7.61 17.88 -19.11
C SER A 328 9.00 18.35 -18.72
N TRP A 329 9.58 17.71 -17.72
CA TRP A 329 10.97 17.94 -17.31
C TRP A 329 11.68 16.62 -17.01
N ALA A 330 12.96 16.56 -17.37
CA ALA A 330 13.91 15.51 -17.04
C ALA A 330 15.32 16.12 -17.06
N PRO A 331 16.32 15.51 -16.38
CA PRO A 331 17.69 16.02 -16.38
C PRO A 331 18.32 16.01 -17.78
N GLU A 332 17.96 15.04 -18.62
CA GLU A 332 18.44 14.89 -20.00
C GLU A 332 17.24 14.90 -20.96
N MET A 333 16.84 16.08 -21.44
CA MET A 333 15.72 16.21 -22.37
C MET A 333 16.14 15.98 -23.83
N THR A 334 15.31 15.26 -24.60
CA THR A 334 15.42 15.16 -26.07
C THR A 334 14.31 15.96 -26.76
N ASP A 335 14.27 15.94 -28.09
CA ASP A 335 13.20 16.56 -28.89
C ASP A 335 11.86 15.82 -28.77
N LEU A 336 11.86 14.61 -28.21
CA LEU A 336 10.68 13.76 -28.08
C LEU A 336 10.47 13.33 -26.63
N VAL A 337 9.21 13.39 -26.19
CA VAL A 337 8.79 12.85 -24.88
C VAL A 337 7.86 11.68 -25.13
N GLN A 338 8.15 10.53 -24.52
CA GLN A 338 7.30 9.36 -24.56
C GLN A 338 6.21 9.49 -23.49
N MET A 339 5.00 9.83 -23.93
CA MET A 339 3.84 10.03 -23.06
C MET A 339 2.99 8.77 -23.03
N GLY A 340 3.39 7.81 -22.20
CA GLY A 340 2.82 6.48 -22.20
C GLY A 340 3.25 5.68 -23.43
N ASP A 341 2.35 5.42 -24.38
CA ASP A 341 2.61 4.57 -25.55
C ASP A 341 2.87 5.36 -26.83
N GLU A 342 2.83 6.70 -26.77
CA GLU A 342 3.02 7.59 -27.92
C GLU A 342 4.17 8.59 -27.68
N PRO A 343 5.13 8.72 -28.62
CA PRO A 343 6.09 9.81 -28.60
C PRO A 343 5.42 11.10 -29.10
N ILE A 344 5.69 12.20 -28.40
CA ILE A 344 5.24 13.54 -28.77
C ILE A 344 6.42 14.48 -28.89
N ALA A 345 6.32 15.46 -29.79
CA ALA A 345 7.31 16.54 -29.85
C ALA A 345 7.33 17.28 -28.50
N ARG A 346 8.53 17.49 -27.98
CA ARG A 346 8.73 18.33 -26.81
C ARG A 346 8.26 19.76 -27.14
N ASP A 347 7.47 20.32 -26.24
CA ASP A 347 7.17 21.74 -26.26
C ASP A 347 8.28 22.48 -25.49
N PRO A 348 9.14 23.29 -26.13
CA PRO A 348 10.18 24.04 -25.43
C PRO A 348 9.53 25.15 -24.60
N ILE A 349 9.58 25.00 -23.28
CA ILE A 349 9.08 26.01 -22.35
C ILE A 349 10.21 26.63 -21.54
N THR A 350 10.07 27.92 -21.27
CA THR A 350 10.86 28.61 -20.24
C THR A 350 10.11 28.46 -18.92
N PHE A 351 10.79 27.91 -17.91
CA PHE A 351 10.25 27.78 -16.55
C PHE A 351 10.36 29.12 -15.80
N ALA A 352 9.63 30.13 -16.26
CA ALA A 352 9.66 31.48 -15.70
C ALA A 352 8.31 32.18 -15.81
N GLY A 353 8.12 33.20 -14.97
CA GLY A 353 6.98 34.11 -15.02
C GLY A 353 5.73 33.59 -14.31
N ASP A 354 4.63 34.32 -14.46
CA ASP A 354 3.43 34.13 -13.63
C ASP A 354 2.42 33.11 -14.18
N ARG A 355 2.66 32.58 -15.38
CA ARG A 355 1.74 31.62 -16.02
C ARG A 355 1.74 30.28 -15.26
N PRO A 356 0.59 29.80 -14.75
CA PRO A 356 0.55 28.52 -14.03
C PRO A 356 1.02 27.34 -14.91
N LEU A 357 1.91 26.52 -14.36
CA LEU A 357 2.49 25.36 -15.01
C LEU A 357 2.11 24.10 -14.25
N ALA A 358 1.82 23.01 -14.97
CA ALA A 358 1.72 21.67 -14.43
C ALA A 358 2.84 20.82 -15.08
N ILE A 359 3.92 20.60 -14.34
CA ILE A 359 5.16 20.02 -14.84
C ILE A 359 5.19 18.54 -14.44
N LEU A 360 5.27 17.67 -15.43
CA LEU A 360 5.45 16.24 -15.28
C LEU A 360 6.96 15.96 -15.25
N ALA A 361 7.51 15.77 -14.06
CA ALA A 361 8.93 15.65 -13.80
C ALA A 361 9.35 14.19 -13.65
N ASN A 362 10.30 13.76 -14.47
CA ASN A 362 11.01 12.48 -14.33
C ASN A 362 12.49 12.76 -14.01
N PRO A 363 12.93 12.66 -12.74
CA PRO A 363 14.30 12.96 -12.35
C PRO A 363 15.35 11.93 -12.78
N ILE A 364 14.93 10.79 -13.35
CA ILE A 364 15.83 9.69 -13.71
C ILE A 364 16.76 10.10 -14.86
N VAL A 365 18.05 9.84 -14.70
CA VAL A 365 19.02 9.89 -15.79
C VAL A 365 19.03 8.50 -16.43
N TYR A 366 18.85 8.37 -17.76
CA TYR A 366 18.79 7.04 -18.40
C TYR A 366 20.13 6.56 -18.93
N ARG A 367 21.08 7.47 -19.14
CA ARG A 367 22.42 7.14 -19.59
C ARG A 367 23.18 6.28 -18.56
N THR A 368 23.77 5.19 -19.03
CA THR A 368 24.56 4.24 -18.22
C THR A 368 26.01 4.08 -18.69
N GLU A 369 26.36 4.67 -19.82
CA GLU A 369 27.67 4.58 -20.47
C GLU A 369 28.14 5.97 -20.94
N GLY A 370 29.44 6.13 -21.15
CA GLY A 370 30.08 7.38 -21.58
C GLY A 370 31.23 7.82 -20.67
N ASP A 371 32.28 8.39 -21.25
CA ASP A 371 33.48 8.82 -20.51
C ASP A 371 33.18 9.97 -19.53
N ASP A 372 32.18 10.79 -19.85
CA ASP A 372 31.69 11.91 -19.04
C ASP A 372 30.63 11.50 -18.00
N LEU A 373 30.30 10.20 -17.89
CA LEU A 373 29.28 9.74 -16.96
C LEU A 373 29.69 10.02 -15.50
N PRO A 374 28.87 10.73 -14.71
CA PRO A 374 29.13 10.99 -13.31
C PRO A 374 29.41 9.71 -12.52
N ALA A 375 30.34 9.77 -11.58
CA ALA A 375 30.76 8.60 -10.79
C ALA A 375 29.59 7.89 -10.08
N ALA A 376 28.56 8.64 -9.67
CA ALA A 376 27.36 8.12 -9.03
C ALA A 376 26.48 7.25 -9.96
N LEU A 377 26.63 7.38 -11.28
CA LEU A 377 25.84 6.62 -12.26
C LEU A 377 26.60 5.40 -12.82
N ARG A 378 27.94 5.36 -12.68
CA ARG A 378 28.78 4.28 -13.22
C ARG A 378 28.45 2.93 -12.57
N GLY A 379 28.24 1.91 -13.40
CA GLY A 379 27.95 0.55 -12.95
C GLY A 379 26.56 0.37 -12.33
N THR A 380 25.67 1.36 -12.49
CA THR A 380 24.29 1.30 -12.02
C THR A 380 23.32 1.42 -13.18
N THR A 381 22.11 0.92 -13.01
CA THR A 381 21.02 1.08 -13.99
C THR A 381 19.89 1.93 -13.41
N PRO A 382 19.14 2.65 -14.26
CA PRO A 382 17.85 3.21 -13.85
C PRO A 382 16.93 2.10 -13.31
N ARG A 383 15.88 2.48 -12.55
CA ARG A 383 14.91 1.57 -11.93
C ARG A 383 15.46 0.78 -10.72
N TYR A 384 16.19 1.47 -9.86
CA TYR A 384 16.55 1.00 -8.53
C TYR A 384 15.34 1.06 -7.57
N PHE A 385 15.30 0.15 -6.60
CA PHE A 385 14.25 0.09 -5.55
C PHE A 385 12.80 0.12 -6.08
N ASP A 386 12.58 -0.30 -7.33
CA ASP A 386 11.23 -0.54 -7.83
C ASP A 386 10.70 -1.82 -7.20
N ASP A 387 9.45 -1.80 -6.74
CA ASP A 387 8.87 -2.88 -5.93
C ASP A 387 9.76 -3.24 -4.70
N PRO A 388 9.89 -2.35 -3.70
CA PRO A 388 10.79 -2.54 -2.54
C PRO A 388 10.56 -3.86 -1.77
N GLU A 389 9.36 -4.43 -1.87
CA GLU A 389 9.01 -5.77 -1.37
C GLU A 389 9.80 -6.92 -2.01
N GLN A 390 10.48 -6.70 -3.14
CA GLN A 390 11.37 -7.70 -3.76
C GLN A 390 12.78 -7.69 -3.17
N HIS A 391 13.14 -6.65 -2.40
CA HIS A 391 14.49 -6.48 -1.84
C HIS A 391 14.63 -7.05 -0.43
N VAL A 392 13.51 -7.29 0.24
CA VAL A 392 13.46 -7.83 1.60
C VAL A 392 12.30 -8.80 1.72
N ALA A 393 12.45 -9.79 2.59
CA ALA A 393 11.38 -10.69 2.96
C ALA A 393 11.09 -10.54 4.44
N ASP A 394 9.81 -10.60 4.77
CA ASP A 394 9.36 -10.78 6.14
C ASP A 394 8.25 -11.80 6.19
N GLU A 395 8.16 -12.50 7.32
CA GLU A 395 7.13 -13.48 7.59
C GLU A 395 6.50 -13.24 8.95
N VAL A 396 5.22 -13.60 9.07
CA VAL A 396 4.53 -13.62 10.35
C VAL A 396 4.59 -15.04 10.90
N LEU A 397 5.30 -15.20 12.00
CA LEU A 397 5.36 -16.45 12.75
C LEU A 397 4.19 -16.52 13.73
N PHE A 398 3.58 -17.70 13.81
CA PHE A 398 2.55 -18.04 14.80
C PHE A 398 3.14 -18.94 15.87
N GLY A 399 2.66 -18.79 17.09
CA GLY A 399 3.02 -19.65 18.20
C GLY A 399 2.50 -19.10 19.52
N PHE A 400 3.06 -19.58 20.63
CA PHE A 400 2.54 -19.25 21.96
C PHE A 400 3.50 -18.36 22.76
N GLY A 401 2.94 -17.54 23.64
CA GLY A 401 3.69 -16.78 24.64
C GLY A 401 2.89 -16.65 25.94
N PRO A 402 3.32 -15.79 26.87
CA PRO A 402 2.65 -15.63 28.16
C PRO A 402 1.16 -15.28 28.05
N PHE A 403 0.73 -14.69 26.93
CA PHE A 403 -0.65 -14.27 26.69
C PHE A 403 -1.43 -15.17 25.72
N GLY A 404 -1.03 -16.44 25.61
CA GLY A 404 -1.69 -17.42 24.73
C GLY A 404 -1.12 -17.39 23.33
N LEU A 405 -2.00 -17.41 22.32
CA LEU A 405 -1.54 -17.27 20.94
C LEU A 405 -0.97 -15.87 20.72
N GLU A 406 0.24 -15.84 20.19
CA GLU A 406 0.93 -14.61 19.81
C GLU A 406 1.45 -14.72 18.38
N THR A 407 1.91 -13.59 17.84
CA THR A 407 2.61 -13.55 16.57
C THR A 407 3.93 -12.80 16.70
N ARG A 408 4.89 -13.11 15.84
CA ARG A 408 6.15 -12.37 15.67
C ARG A 408 6.37 -12.07 14.21
N ARG A 409 7.10 -10.99 13.94
CA ARG A 409 7.58 -10.69 12.58
C ARG A 409 9.03 -11.10 12.49
N GLN A 410 9.37 -11.97 11.56
CA GLN A 410 10.75 -12.35 11.26
C GLN A 410 11.17 -11.69 9.94
N GLY A 411 12.41 -11.20 9.85
CA GLY A 411 12.92 -10.51 8.68
C GLY A 411 12.69 -8.99 8.68
N ILE A 412 13.02 -8.37 7.54
CA ILE A 412 13.00 -6.92 7.37
C ILE A 412 11.73 -6.50 6.63
N SER A 413 10.95 -5.61 7.25
CA SER A 413 9.78 -5.05 6.58
C SER A 413 10.16 -4.16 5.41
N THR A 414 9.33 -4.16 4.37
CA THR A 414 9.42 -3.23 3.24
C THR A 414 9.52 -1.77 3.69
N GLU A 415 8.78 -1.40 4.74
CA GLU A 415 8.83 -0.03 5.31
C GLU A 415 10.18 0.26 5.97
N LYS A 416 10.75 -0.70 6.72
CA LYS A 416 12.08 -0.54 7.35
C LYS A 416 13.17 -0.45 6.28
N PHE A 417 13.07 -1.23 5.21
CA PHE A 417 13.95 -1.14 4.06
C PHE A 417 13.87 0.25 3.40
N ALA A 418 12.67 0.70 3.02
CA ALA A 418 12.48 2.00 2.36
C ALA A 418 13.00 3.16 3.20
N ARG A 419 12.69 3.18 4.50
CA ARG A 419 13.20 4.19 5.45
C ARG A 419 14.73 4.16 5.57
N THR A 420 15.33 2.97 5.51
CA THR A 420 16.79 2.82 5.53
C THR A 420 17.41 3.40 4.27
N VAL A 421 16.92 3.02 3.09
CA VAL A 421 17.34 3.58 1.80
C VAL A 421 17.22 5.10 1.80
N GLN A 422 16.07 5.66 2.19
CA GLN A 422 15.84 7.10 2.28
C GLN A 422 16.82 7.80 3.21
N ARG A 423 17.14 7.21 4.37
CA ARG A 423 18.14 7.78 5.29
C ARG A 423 19.50 7.88 4.61
N HIS A 424 19.91 6.87 3.84
CA HIS A 424 21.16 6.92 3.09
C HIS A 424 21.12 7.92 1.92
N ILE A 425 20.01 8.01 1.18
CA ILE A 425 19.81 9.03 0.14
C ILE A 425 19.94 10.44 0.75
N LYS A 426 19.27 10.71 1.87
CA LYS A 426 19.36 11.99 2.60
C LYS A 426 20.78 12.31 3.04
N ALA A 427 21.55 11.30 3.47
CA ALA A 427 22.95 11.48 3.86
C ALA A 427 23.86 11.80 2.66
N GLU A 428 23.65 11.16 1.50
CA GLU A 428 24.38 11.48 0.28
C GLU A 428 23.97 12.85 -0.29
N LEU A 429 22.68 13.22 -0.24
CA LEU A 429 22.21 14.54 -0.67
C LEU A 429 22.94 15.67 0.08
N LYS A 430 23.13 15.53 1.39
CA LYS A 430 23.89 16.50 2.22
C LYS A 430 25.37 16.63 1.84
N ARG A 431 25.92 15.69 1.07
CA ARG A 431 27.30 15.75 0.57
C ARG A 431 27.36 16.36 -0.83
N ILE A 432 26.28 16.25 -1.60
CA ILE A 432 26.19 16.73 -2.99
C ILE A 432 25.78 18.21 -3.03
N LEU A 433 24.80 18.59 -2.22
CA LEU A 433 24.29 19.95 -2.03
C LEU A 433 25.00 20.61 -0.85
#